data_AF-A0A090Q784-F1
#
_entry.id   AF-A0A090Q784-F1
#
_cell.length_a   1.000
_cell.length_b   1.000
_cell.length_c   1.000
_cell.angle_alpha   90.00
_cell.angle_beta   90.00
_cell.angle_gamma   90.00
#
_symmetry.space_group_name_H-M   'P 1'
#
loop_
_entity.id
_entity.type
_entity.pdbx_description
1 polymer ?
#
loop_
_entity_poly.entity_id
_entity_poly.type
_entity_poly.pdbx_seq_one_letter_code
_entity_poly.pdbx_strand_id
1 'polypeptide(L)' 'MKYTAVIIGATGLTGSRLVNLLFDNAQYERVITLSRSVLNSTTANMNHISWTYLIRLFILIF' A
#
# COMPACT_ATOMS: atom_id res chain seq x y z
N MET A 1 -7.56 21.15 -5.18
CA MET A 1 -6.88 20.40 -4.11
C MET A 1 -6.87 18.94 -4.51
N LYS A 2 -5.73 18.26 -4.45
CA LYS A 2 -5.64 16.82 -4.73
C LYS A 2 -5.66 16.05 -3.41
N TYR A 3 -6.28 14.88 -3.41
CA TYR A 3 -6.47 14.05 -2.22
C TYR A 3 -5.51 12.88 -2.18
N THR A 4 -5.21 12.41 -0.98
CA THR A 4 -4.49 11.15 -0.74
C THR A 4 -5.46 10.15 -0.13
N ALA A 5 -5.61 8.98 -0.75
CA ALA A 5 -6.44 7.89 -0.25
C ALA A 5 -5.57 6.82 0.42
N VAL A 6 -5.98 6.33 1.58
CA VAL A 6 -5.38 5.17 2.26
C VAL A 6 -6.40 4.05 2.29
N ILE A 7 -6.07 2.91 1.69
CA ILE A 7 -6.98 1.76 1.54
C ILE A 7 -6.42 0.57 2.31
N ILE A 8 -7.15 0.12 3.31
CA ILE A 8 -6.84 -1.08 4.09
C ILE A 8 -7.61 -2.26 3.49
N GLY A 9 -6.93 -3.37 3.22
CA GLY A 9 -7.56 -4.55 2.62
C GLY A 9 -7.70 -4.47 1.09
N ALA A 10 -6.77 -3.76 0.43
CA ALA A 10 -6.73 -3.61 -1.02
C ALA A 10 -6.69 -4.94 -1.81
N THR A 11 -6.34 -6.06 -1.17
CA THR A 11 -6.32 -7.40 -1.77
C THR A 11 -7.68 -8.09 -1.81
N GLY A 12 -8.70 -7.55 -1.14
CA GLY A 12 -10.07 -8.09 -1.19
C GLY A 12 -10.78 -7.76 -2.51
N LEU A 13 -11.91 -8.41 -2.78
CA LEU A 13 -12.74 -8.14 -3.96
C LEU A 13 -13.14 -6.66 -4.07
N THR A 14 -13.62 -6.10 -2.96
CA THR A 14 -13.99 -4.68 -2.88
C THR A 14 -12.78 -3.76 -2.90
N GLY A 15 -11.71 -4.11 -2.16
CA GLY A 15 -10.51 -3.30 -2.04
C GLY A 15 -9.78 -3.13 -3.38
N SER A 16 -9.66 -4.21 -4.15
CA SER A 16 -9.02 -4.18 -5.47
C SER A 16 -9.80 -3.36 -6.48
N ARG A 17 -11.15 -3.45 -6.45
CA ARG A 17 -12.01 -2.63 -7.31
C ARG A 17 -11.93 -1.15 -6.94
N LEU A 18 -11.91 -0.84 -5.64
CA LEU A 18 -11.81 0.52 -5.12
C LEU A 18 -10.48 1.19 -5.50
N VAL A 19 -9.36 0.45 -5.44
CA VAL A 19 -8.04 0.94 -5.88
C VAL A 19 -8.07 1.38 -7.35
N ASN A 20 -8.64 0.56 -8.24
CA ASN A 20 -8.74 0.90 -9.66
C ASN A 20 -9.56 2.17 -9.90
N LEU A 21 -10.69 2.32 -9.21
CA LEU A 21 -11.53 3.52 -9.32
C LEU A 21 -10.84 4.79 -8.82
N LEU A 22 -9.98 4.68 -7.80
CA LEU A 22 -9.23 5.80 -7.24
C LEU A 22 -8.01 6.16 -8.07
N PHE A 23 -7.38 5.19 -8.74
CA PHE A 23 -6.25 5.42 -9.63
C PHE A 23 -6.63 6.20 -10.90
N ASP A 24 -7.81 5.91 -11.47
CA ASP A 24 -8.30 6.59 -12.68
C ASP A 24 -8.87 8.00 -12.39
N ASN A 25 -8.96 8.39 -11.12
CA ASN A 25 -9.58 9.64 -10.71
C ASN A 25 -8.53 10.75 -10.51
N ALA A 26 -8.59 11.77 -11.38
CA ALA A 26 -7.67 12.92 -11.37
C ALA A 26 -7.71 13.76 -10.08
N GLN A 27 -8.71 13.58 -9.21
CA GLN A 27 -8.79 14.24 -7.91
C GLN A 27 -7.81 13.64 -6.89
N TYR A 28 -7.29 12.43 -7.13
CA TYR A 28 -6.36 11.75 -6.23
C TYR A 28 -4.94 11.83 -6.78
N GLU A 29 -4.01 12.33 -5.96
CA GLU A 29 -2.59 12.37 -6.30
C GLU A 29 -1.87 11.10 -5.89
N ARG A 30 -2.34 10.47 -4.82
CA ARG A 30 -1.68 9.32 -4.21
C ARG A 30 -2.71 8.36 -3.62
N VAL A 31 -2.54 7.07 -3.93
CA VAL A 31 -3.33 5.98 -3.36
C VAL A 31 -2.35 5.02 -2.66
N ILE A 32 -2.44 4.95 -1.34
CA ILE A 32 -1.60 4.08 -0.51
C ILE A 32 -2.42 2.84 -0.14
N THR A 33 -1.94 1.67 -0.53
CA THR A 33 -2.60 0.39 -0.22
C THR A 33 -1.88 -0.33 0.90
N LEU A 34 -2.63 -0.76 1.91
CA LEU A 34 -2.13 -1.57 3.02
C LEU A 34 -2.83 -2.92 2.98
N SER A 35 -2.04 -3.98 2.80
CA SER A 35 -2.56 -5.35 2.79
C SER A 35 -1.52 -6.32 3.34
N ARG A 36 -2.00 -7.44 3.90
CA ARG A 36 -1.13 -8.47 4.50
C ARG A 36 -0.33 -9.27 3.47
N SER A 37 -0.77 -9.27 2.21
CA SER A 37 -0.12 -9.93 1.08
C SER A 37 0.36 -8.87 0.10
N VAL A 38 1.58 -9.00 -0.43
CA VAL A 38 2.15 -8.04 -1.38
C VAL A 38 1.31 -8.05 -2.66
N LEU A 39 0.66 -6.93 -2.98
CA LEU A 39 0.17 -6.68 -4.33
C LEU A 39 1.40 -6.48 -5.20
N ASN A 40 1.77 -7.51 -5.97
CA ASN A 40 2.87 -7.46 -6.92
C ASN A 40 2.46 -6.59 -8.12
N SER A 41 2.36 -5.29 -7.92
CA SER A 41 2.13 -4.32 -8.98
C SER A 41 3.48 -3.77 -9.44
N THR A 42 3.96 -4.32 -10.54
CA THR A 42 4.96 -3.74 -11.44
C THR A 42 4.57 -2.31 -11.82
N THR A 43 4.91 -1.31 -11.00
CA THR A 43 5.37 0.01 -11.46
C THR A 43 5.81 0.91 -10.29
N ALA A 44 7.03 1.41 -10.45
CA ALA A 44 7.59 2.64 -9.88
C ALA A 44 7.70 2.77 -8.35
N ASN A 45 8.92 2.48 -7.88
CA ASN A 45 9.59 3.23 -6.81
C ASN A 45 8.88 3.23 -5.44
N MET A 46 8.97 2.10 -4.72
CA MET A 46 8.70 2.07 -3.29
C MET A 46 9.92 1.53 -2.55
N ASN A 47 10.53 2.38 -1.71
CA ASN A 47 11.47 1.96 -0.69
C ASN A 47 10.74 1.00 0.27
N HIS A 48 11.04 -0.29 0.11
CA HIS A 48 10.36 -1.37 0.78
C HIS A 48 11.09 -1.71 2.09
N ILE A 49 10.55 -1.27 3.21
CA ILE A 49 10.94 -1.75 4.54
C ILE A 49 9.87 -2.76 4.97
N SER A 50 10.19 -4.05 4.88
CA SER A 50 9.30 -5.10 5.35
C SER A 50 9.18 -5.09 6.87
N TRP A 51 7.96 -5.26 7.37
CA TRP A 51 7.62 -5.35 8.79
C TRP A 51 8.41 -6.45 9.52
N THR A 52 8.86 -7.48 8.79
CA THR A 52 9.74 -8.54 9.32
C THR A 52 11.13 -8.03 9.70
N TYR A 53 11.67 -7.02 9.01
CA TYR A 53 12.95 -6.41 9.36
C TYR A 53 12.86 -5.57 10.63
N LEU A 54 11.72 -4.91 10.86
CA LEU A 54 11.48 -4.14 12.09
C LEU A 54 11.45 -5.05 13.31
N ILE A 55 10.77 -6.20 13.23
CA ILE A 55 10.74 -7.19 14.32
C ILE A 55 12.14 -7.79 14.55
N ARG A 56 12.87 -8.09 13.48
CA ARG A 56 14.21 -8.69 13.57
C ARG A 56 15.24 -7.72 14.18
N LEU A 57 15.11 -6.42 13.93
CA LEU A 57 15.93 -5.39 14.57
C LEU A 57 15.60 -5.25 16.07
N PHE A 58 14.32 -5.35 16.43
CA PHE A 58 13.87 -5.29 17.83
C PHE A 58 14.39 -6.47 18.67
N ILE A 59 14.45 -7.67 18.08
CA ILE A 59 14.98 -8.89 18.73
C ILE A 59 16.52 -8.83 18.88
N LEU A 60 17.23 -8.10 18.03
CA LEU A 60 18.70 -8.02 18.06
C LEU A 60 19.25 -6.99 19.05
N ILE A 61 18.38 -6.11 19.56
CA ILE A 61 18.71 -5.01 20.49
C ILE A 61 18.45 -5.41 21.96
N PHE A 62 17.86 -6.58 22.20
CA PHE A 62 17.58 -7.15 23.52
C PHE A 62 18.25 -8.51 23.67
#